data_AF-A0A661TZL3-F1
#
_entry.id   AF-A0A661TZL3-F1
#
_cell.length_a   1.000
_cell.length_b   1.000
_cell.length_c   1.000
_cell.angle_alpha   90.00
_cell.angle_beta   90.00
_cell.angle_gamma   90.00
#
_symmetry.space_group_name_H-M   'P 1'
#
loop_
_entity.id
_entity.type
_entity.pdbx_description
1 polymer ?
#
loop_
_entity_poly.entity_id
_entity_poly.type
_entity_poly.pdbx_seq_one_letter_code
_entity_poly.pdbx_strand_id
1 'polypeptide(L)' 'MKRILDILSSMRVAIILIIIVATLSVIGAFIPQERTEGFYVEKYGSSAGELIHHLMFDRIFKSFYFVALIL' A
#
# COMPACT_ATOMS: atom_id res chain seq x y z
N MET A 1 16.54 -8.12 20.91
CA MET A 1 17.15 -7.72 19.62
C MET A 1 17.49 -8.91 18.74
N LYS A 2 18.34 -9.87 19.17
CA LYS A 2 18.71 -11.07 18.36
C LYS A 2 17.50 -11.79 17.75
N ARG A 3 16.51 -12.13 18.58
CA ARG A 3 15.28 -12.85 18.15
C ARG A 3 14.42 -12.11 17.11
N ILE A 4 14.46 -10.77 17.07
CA ILE A 4 13.72 -9.97 16.08
C ILE A 4 14.48 -10.00 14.75
N LEU A 5 15.80 -9.85 14.81
CA LEU A 5 16.68 -9.96 13.64
C LEU A 5 16.59 -11.37 13.04
N ASP A 6 16.54 -12.42 13.86
CA ASP A 6 16.39 -13.80 13.37
C ASP A 6 15.08 -14.01 12.59
N ILE A 7 13.99 -13.37 13.00
CA ILE A 7 12.70 -13.42 12.30
C ILE A 7 12.77 -12.63 10.99
N LEU A 8 13.28 -11.39 11.04
CA LEU A 8 13.40 -10.52 9.88
C LEU A 8 14.37 -11.08 8.82
N SER A 9 15.39 -11.83 9.24
CA SER A 9 16.35 -12.51 8.36
C SER A 9 15.86 -13.86 7.82
N SER A 10 14.61 -14.26 8.10
CA SER A 10 14.08 -15.51 7.58
C SER A 10 13.59 -15.37 6.14
N MET A 11 13.84 -16.39 5.31
CA MET A 11 13.32 -16.48 3.94
C MET A 11 11.80 -16.33 3.87
N ARG A 12 11.10 -16.83 4.90
CA ARG A 12 9.64 -16.72 4.99
C ARG A 12 9.19 -15.26 5.07
N VAL A 13 9.84 -14.44 5.89
CA VAL A 13 9.50 -13.02 6.03
C VAL A 13 9.79 -12.28 4.73
N ALA A 14 10.93 -12.53 4.09
CA ALA A 14 11.26 -11.92 2.80
C ALA A 14 10.19 -12.21 1.73
N ILE A 15 9.76 -13.46 1.59
CA ILE A 15 8.72 -13.86 0.63
C ILE A 15 7.39 -13.16 0.94
N ILE A 16 6.98 -13.10 2.22
CA ILE A 16 5.75 -12.42 2.63
C ILE A 16 5.81 -10.93 2.28
N LEU A 17 6.94 -10.26 2.56
CA LEU A 17 7.12 -8.85 2.24
C LEU A 17 7.02 -8.60 0.73
N ILE A 18 7.65 -9.43 -0.09
CA ILE A 18 7.57 -9.33 -1.56
C ILE A 18 6.13 -9.49 -2.04
N ILE A 19 5.37 -10.45 -1.50
CA ILE A 19 3.95 -10.64 -1.85
C ILE A 19 3.11 -9.43 -1.48
N ILE A 20 3.33 -8.84 -0.30
CA ILE A 20 2.62 -7.63 0.14
C ILE A 20 2.94 -6.47 -0.79
N VAL A 21 4.22 -6.22 -1.08
CA VAL A 21 4.66 -5.14 -1.99
C VAL A 21 4.07 -5.34 -3.39
N ALA A 22 4.12 -6.56 -3.94
CA ALA A 22 3.54 -6.88 -5.24
C ALA A 22 2.03 -6.62 -5.26
N THR A 23 1.31 -7.06 -4.24
CA THR A 23 -0.15 -6.86 -4.14
C THR A 23 -0.50 -5.38 -4.08
N LEU A 24 0.19 -4.61 -3.24
CA LEU A 24 -0.02 -3.15 -3.14
C LEU A 24 0.34 -2.44 -4.45
N SER A 25 1.38 -2.90 -5.15
CA SER A 25 1.79 -2.33 -6.45
C SER A 25 0.74 -2.57 -7.53
N VAL A 26 0.16 -3.78 -7.57
CA VAL A 26 -0.95 -4.11 -8.47
C VAL A 26 -2.17 -3.24 -8.15
N ILE A 27 -2.57 -3.13 -6.88
CA ILE A 27 -3.69 -2.26 -6.46
C ILE A 27 -3.44 -0.80 -6.88
N GLY A 28 -2.26 -0.27 -6.58
CA GLY A 28 -1.87 1.10 -6.93
C GLY A 28 -1.78 1.36 -8.44
N ALA A 29 -1.55 0.32 -9.25
CA ALA A 29 -1.57 0.42 -10.70
C ALA A 29 -3.00 0.50 -11.27
N PHE A 30 -3.98 -0.14 -10.62
CA PHE A 30 -5.38 -0.10 -11.04
C PHE A 30 -6.13 1.16 -10.57
N ILE A 31 -5.70 1.77 -9.46
CA ILE A 31 -6.28 3.01 -8.95
C ILE A 31 -5.50 4.20 -9.56
N PRO A 32 -6.16 5.13 -10.29
CA PRO A 32 -5.50 6.34 -10.76
C PRO A 32 -4.87 7.08 -9.58
N GLN A 33 -3.60 7.45 -9.67
CA GLN A 33 -2.89 8.10 -8.56
C GLN A 33 -2.96 9.63 -8.67
N GLU A 34 -2.75 10.31 -7.53
CA GLU A 34 -2.58 11.77 -7.39
C GLU A 34 -3.73 12.60 -7.97
N ARG A 35 -4.95 12.07 -7.91
CA ARG A 35 -6.19 12.80 -8.23
C ARG A 35 -6.80 13.44 -7.00
N THR A 36 -7.76 14.34 -7.24
CA THR A 36 -8.54 14.98 -6.17
C THR A 36 -9.46 13.97 -5.49
N GLU A 37 -9.80 14.19 -4.23
CA GLU A 37 -10.75 13.34 -3.49
C GLU A 37 -12.10 13.20 -4.23
N GLY A 38 -12.62 14.30 -4.77
CA GLY A 38 -13.86 14.33 -5.54
C GLY A 38 -13.86 13.39 -6.75
N PHE A 39 -12.70 13.21 -7.41
CA PHE A 39 -12.57 12.24 -8.51
C PHE A 39 -12.83 10.80 -8.05
N TYR A 40 -12.35 10.43 -6.86
CA TYR A 40 -12.55 9.06 -6.35
C TYR A 40 -13.97 8.84 -5.87
N VAL A 41 -14.59 9.84 -5.24
CA VAL A 41 -16.01 9.80 -4.84
C VAL A 41 -16.91 9.68 -6.07
N GLU A 42 -16.64 10.43 -7.14
CA GLU A 42 -17.40 10.36 -8.39
C GLU A 42 -17.23 9.01 -9.09
N LYS A 43 -15.99 8.50 -9.16
CA LYS A 43 -15.66 7.27 -9.91
C LYS A 43 -16.01 5.98 -9.17
N TYR A 44 -15.84 5.94 -7.84
CA TYR A 44 -15.98 4.73 -7.03
C TYR A 44 -17.17 4.80 -6.05
N GLY A 45 -17.86 5.94 -5.98
CA GLY A 45 -18.91 6.22 -4.99
C GLY A 45 -18.33 6.72 -3.67
N SER A 46 -19.16 7.34 -2.82
CA SER A 46 -18.72 7.97 -1.57
C SER A 46 -17.96 7.03 -0.65
N SER A 47 -18.51 5.85 -0.33
CA SER A 47 -17.87 4.94 0.62
C SER A 47 -16.51 4.41 0.16
N ALA A 48 -16.39 4.03 -1.11
CA ALA A 48 -15.13 3.50 -1.64
C ALA A 48 -14.12 4.63 -1.95
N GLY A 49 -14.59 5.78 -2.43
CA GLY A 49 -13.75 6.95 -2.69
C GLY A 49 -13.13 7.51 -1.41
N GLU A 50 -13.91 7.62 -0.33
CA GLU A 50 -13.43 8.02 0.99
C GLU A 50 -12.43 6.99 1.55
N LEU A 51 -12.69 5.69 1.39
CA LEU A 51 -11.75 4.65 1.81
C LEU A 51 -10.42 4.73 1.07
N ILE A 52 -10.45 4.99 -0.24
CA ILE A 52 -9.25 5.19 -1.07
C ILE A 52 -8.44 6.35 -0.52
N HIS A 53 -9.08 7.47 -0.18
CA HIS A 53 -8.40 8.63 0.37
C HIS A 53 -7.83 8.38 1.77
N HIS A 54 -8.61 7.79 2.67
CA HIS A 54 -8.20 7.52 4.05
C HIS A 54 -7.05 6.51 4.15
N LEU A 55 -7.04 5.49 3.30
CA LEU A 55 -5.95 4.51 3.24
C LEU A 55 -4.75 4.99 2.41
N MET A 56 -4.78 6.23 1.91
CA MET A 56 -3.78 6.78 0.99
C MET A 56 -3.61 5.94 -0.29
N PHE A 57 -4.66 5.24 -0.72
CA PHE A 57 -4.64 4.45 -1.94
C PHE A 57 -4.57 5.31 -3.22
N ASP A 58 -4.93 6.58 -3.10
CA ASP A 58 -4.70 7.61 -4.11
C ASP A 58 -3.23 8.02 -4.25
N ARG A 59 -2.37 7.63 -3.30
CA ARG A 59 -0.94 7.97 -3.23
C ARG A 59 -0.11 6.85 -2.59
N ILE A 60 -0.39 5.59 -2.96
CA ILE A 60 0.21 4.38 -2.33
C ILE A 60 1.73 4.46 -2.32
N PHE A 61 2.34 4.80 -3.45
CA PHE A 61 3.79 4.80 -3.63
C PHE A 61 4.52 5.85 -2.78
N LYS A 62 3.79 6.82 -2.21
CA LYS A 62 4.30 7.85 -1.28
C LYS A 62 3.80 7.65 0.14
N SER A 63 2.97 6.64 0.38
CA SER A 63 2.44 6.35 1.71
C SER A 63 3.54 5.84 2.63
N PHE A 64 3.45 6.19 3.92
CA PHE A 64 4.46 5.80 4.90
C PHE A 64 4.61 4.27 5.00
N TYR A 65 3.51 3.52 4.87
CA TYR A 65 3.52 2.06 4.98
C TYR A 65 4.20 1.41 3.77
N PHE A 66 3.99 1.93 2.55
CA PHE A 66 4.65 1.38 1.37
C PHE A 66 6.15 1.68 1.38
N VAL A 67 6.54 2.89 1.77
CA VAL A 67 7.96 3.26 1.92
C VAL A 67 8.62 2.41 3.01
N ALA A 68 7.96 2.20 4.14
CA ALA A 68 8.47 1.35 5.22
C ALA A 68 8.59 -0.14 4.83
N LEU A 69 7.82 -0.62 3.86
CA LEU A 69 7.95 -1.99 3.34
C LEU A 69 9.17 -2.16 2.42
N ILE A 70 9.68 -1.07 1.84
CA ILE A 70 10.80 -1.09 0.89
C ILE A 70 12.15 -0.81 1.57
N LEU A 71 12.16 -0.01 2.65
CA LEU A 71 13.36 0.31 3.44
C LEU A 71 13.76 -0.83 4.37
#